data_AF-A0A7Y0R3F1-F1
#
_entry.id   AF-A0A7Y0R3F1-F1
#
_cell.length_a   1.000
_cell.length_b   1.000
_cell.length_c   1.000
_cell.angle_alpha   90.00
_cell.angle_beta   90.00
_cell.angle_gamma   90.00
#
_symmetry.space_group_name_H-M   'P 1'
#
loop_
_entity.id
_entity.type
_entity.pdbx_description
1 polymer ?
#
loop_
_entity_poly.entity_id
_entity_poly.type
_entity_poly.pdbx_seq_one_letter_code
_entity_poly.pdbx_strand_id
1 'polypeptide(L)'
;EAESGAEMREVLQGGDVDLIMLDINLPGEDGLMLTRELRSQSDIGIILVTGRTDSIDKIVGLEMGADDYVTKPFELRELLVRVKNLLWRISAARSGASKAASETNDEHIVRFGEWTFDIQRRALSRNGEPVKLTKA
;
A
#
# COMPACT_ATOMS: atom_id res chain seq x y z
N GLU A 1 -4.78 -17.73 2.65
CA GLU A 1 -6.15 -17.68 2.10
C GLU A 1 -7.09 -18.07 3.22
N ALA A 2 -8.30 -17.50 3.26
CA ALA A 2 -9.29 -17.78 4.28
C ALA A 2 -10.67 -17.74 3.64
N GLU A 3 -11.55 -18.66 4.01
CA GLU A 3 -12.89 -18.82 3.45
C GLU A 3 -13.97 -18.13 4.31
N SER A 4 -13.60 -17.67 5.51
CA SER A 4 -14.48 -16.96 6.43
C SER A 4 -13.73 -15.87 7.22
N GLY A 5 -14.47 -14.93 7.81
CA GLY A 5 -13.88 -13.92 8.68
C GLY A 5 -13.29 -14.51 9.98
N ALA A 6 -13.79 -15.65 10.45
CA ALA A 6 -13.21 -16.35 11.60
C ALA A 6 -11.79 -16.85 11.29
N GLU A 7 -11.63 -17.58 10.17
CA GLU A 7 -10.33 -18.06 9.70
C GLU A 7 -9.38 -16.90 9.37
N MET A 8 -9.90 -15.82 8.78
CA MET A 8 -9.12 -14.60 8.55
C MET A 8 -8.55 -14.03 9.85
N ARG A 9 -9.34 -13.96 10.93
CA ARG A 9 -8.87 -13.46 12.24
C ARG A 9 -7.78 -14.37 12.82
N GLU A 10 -7.87 -15.69 12.65
CA GLU A 10 -6.80 -16.62 13.06
C GLU A 10 -5.50 -16.37 12.29
N VAL A 11 -5.58 -16.19 10.97
CA VAL A 11 -4.42 -15.85 10.13
C VAL A 11 -3.77 -14.53 10.56
N LEU A 12 -4.59 -13.51 10.87
CA LEU A 12 -4.10 -12.20 11.28
C LEU A 12 -3.37 -12.23 12.63
N GLN A 13 -3.67 -13.18 13.53
CA GLN A 13 -2.92 -13.35 14.78
C GLN A 13 -1.47 -13.78 14.54
N GLY A 14 -1.15 -14.33 13.36
CA GLY A 14 0.21 -14.69 12.95
C GLY A 14 1.11 -13.48 12.65
N GLY A 15 0.56 -12.28 12.46
CA GLY A 15 1.31 -11.02 12.38
C GLY A 15 1.91 -10.64 11.03
N ASP A 16 1.96 -11.54 10.04
CA ASP A 16 2.70 -11.34 8.78
C ASP A 16 1.81 -10.97 7.58
N VAL A 17 0.78 -10.15 7.76
CA VAL A 17 -0.14 -9.75 6.67
C VAL A 17 0.01 -8.26 6.35
N ASP A 18 0.60 -7.94 5.19
CA ASP A 18 0.71 -6.56 4.70
C ASP A 18 -0.52 -6.07 3.92
N LEU A 19 -1.31 -7.00 3.36
CA LEU A 19 -2.43 -6.68 2.49
C LEU A 19 -3.51 -7.76 2.55
N ILE A 20 -4.77 -7.32 2.59
CA ILE A 20 -5.97 -8.15 2.53
C ILE A 20 -6.71 -7.82 1.23
N MET A 21 -7.04 -8.85 0.46
CA MET A 21 -8.02 -8.78 -0.62
C MET A 21 -9.33 -9.34 -0.10
N LEU A 22 -10.36 -8.52 -0.01
CA LEU A 22 -11.60 -8.86 0.68
C LEU A 22 -12.80 -8.82 -0.27
N ASP A 23 -13.58 -9.89 -0.34
CA ASP A 23 -14.88 -9.84 -1.04
C ASP A 23 -15.94 -9.25 -0.11
N ILE A 24 -16.80 -8.38 -0.63
CA ILE A 24 -17.92 -7.83 0.14
C ILE A 24 -18.98 -8.91 0.40
N ASN A 25 -19.15 -9.85 -0.54
CA ASN A 25 -20.18 -10.88 -0.47
C ASN A 25 -19.66 -12.15 0.22
N LEU A 26 -18.85 -12.00 1.28
CA LEU A 26 -18.43 -13.12 2.12
C LEU A 26 -19.65 -13.85 2.68
N PRO A 27 -19.72 -15.19 2.61
CA PRO A 27 -20.81 -15.93 3.22
C PRO A 27 -20.76 -15.77 4.75
N GLY A 28 -21.86 -15.33 5.35
CA GLY A 28 -22.03 -15.24 6.80
C GLY A 28 -21.48 -13.97 7.47
N GLU A 29 -20.80 -13.07 6.74
CA GLU A 29 -20.32 -11.79 7.25
C GLU A 29 -20.53 -10.66 6.24
N ASP A 30 -20.72 -9.43 6.73
CA ASP A 30 -20.75 -8.24 5.87
C ASP A 30 -19.32 -7.71 5.70
N GLY A 31 -18.76 -7.87 4.49
CA GLY A 31 -17.40 -7.43 4.20
C GLY A 31 -17.17 -5.92 4.37
N LEU A 32 -18.20 -5.07 4.28
CA LEU A 32 -18.05 -3.64 4.56
C LEU A 32 -17.87 -3.39 6.07
N MET A 33 -18.63 -4.09 6.90
CA MET A 33 -18.47 -4.03 8.36
C MET A 33 -17.13 -4.60 8.79
N LEU A 34 -16.70 -5.70 8.18
CA LEU A 34 -15.39 -6.29 8.43
C LEU A 34 -14.24 -5.34 8.03
N THR A 35 -14.37 -4.65 6.91
CA THR A 35 -13.39 -3.62 6.48
C THR A 35 -13.23 -2.55 7.55
N ARG A 36 -14.35 -2.05 8.09
CA ARG A 36 -14.36 -1.05 9.16
C ARG A 36 -13.72 -1.58 10.44
N GLU A 37 -14.02 -2.81 10.82
CA GLU A 37 -13.42 -3.49 11.99
C GLU A 37 -11.89 -3.57 11.81
N LEU A 38 -11.42 -4.11 10.68
CA LEU A 38 -10.00 -4.28 10.37
C LEU A 38 -9.24 -2.94 10.37
N ARG A 39 -9.83 -1.90 9.77
CA ARG A 39 -9.23 -0.57 9.74
C ARG A 39 -9.14 0.05 11.14
N SER A 40 -10.10 -0.21 12.02
CA SER A 40 -10.06 0.30 13.39
C SER A 40 -8.94 -0.32 14.24
N GLN A 41 -8.42 -1.47 13.82
CA GLN A 41 -7.43 -2.25 14.57
C GLN A 41 -6.04 -2.23 13.93
N SER A 42 -5.92 -1.87 12.64
CA SER A 42 -4.66 -2.00 11.91
C SER A 42 -4.53 -1.07 10.70
N ASP A 43 -3.28 -0.84 10.30
CA ASP A 43 -2.90 -0.11 9.08
C ASP A 43 -2.65 -1.05 7.88
N ILE A 44 -3.12 -2.30 7.96
CA ILE A 44 -3.00 -3.28 6.87
C ILE A 44 -3.68 -2.71 5.61
N GLY A 45 -3.08 -2.98 4.44
CA GLY A 45 -3.68 -2.56 3.17
C GLY A 45 -4.94 -3.35 2.87
N ILE A 46 -6.05 -2.68 2.53
CA ILE A 46 -7.31 -3.38 2.24
C ILE A 46 -7.76 -3.05 0.82
N ILE A 47 -7.85 -4.07 -0.04
CA ILE A 47 -8.46 -3.95 -1.37
C ILE A 47 -9.78 -4.72 -1.36
N LEU A 48 -10.88 -4.03 -1.62
CA LEU A 48 -12.17 -4.68 -1.84
C LEU A 48 -12.20 -5.27 -3.26
N VAL A 49 -12.51 -6.56 -3.38
CA VAL A 49 -12.54 -7.30 -4.65
C VAL A 49 -13.88 -8.00 -4.79
N THR A 50 -14.82 -7.36 -5.49
CA THR A 50 -16.25 -7.70 -5.40
C THR A 50 -16.94 -7.68 -6.77
N GLY A 51 -18.06 -8.39 -6.90
CA GLY A 51 -18.94 -8.30 -8.08
C GLY A 51 -19.85 -7.06 -8.08
N ARG A 52 -19.88 -6.27 -7.00
CA ARG A 52 -20.72 -5.06 -6.92
C ARG A 52 -20.10 -3.92 -7.74
N THR A 53 -20.82 -3.47 -8.77
CA THR A 53 -20.34 -2.46 -9.72
C THR A 53 -20.93 -1.06 -9.49
N ASP A 54 -21.83 -0.90 -8.52
CA ASP A 54 -22.44 0.40 -8.22
C ASP A 54 -21.38 1.38 -7.70
N SER A 55 -21.43 2.63 -8.17
CA SER A 55 -20.53 3.69 -7.71
C SER A 55 -20.76 4.03 -6.24
N ILE A 56 -21.98 3.84 -5.73
CA ILE A 56 -22.32 4.01 -4.32
C ILE A 56 -21.59 2.98 -3.46
N ASP A 57 -21.62 1.70 -3.84
CA ASP A 57 -20.88 0.63 -3.13
C ASP A 57 -19.38 0.94 -3.08
N LYS A 58 -18.82 1.46 -4.18
CA LYS A 58 -17.43 1.87 -4.23
C LYS A 58 -17.11 3.00 -3.26
N ILE A 59 -17.93 4.04 -3.22
CA ILE A 59 -17.74 5.18 -2.29
C ILE A 59 -17.83 4.68 -0.85
N VAL A 60 -18.87 3.91 -0.52
CA VAL A 60 -19.07 3.37 0.83
C VAL A 60 -17.88 2.49 1.24
N GLY A 61 -17.40 1.61 0.35
CA GLY A 61 -16.25 0.76 0.63
C GLY A 61 -14.98 1.55 1.00
N LEU A 62 -14.71 2.64 0.27
CA LEU A 62 -13.58 3.53 0.56
C LEU A 62 -13.79 4.30 1.87
N GLU A 63 -15.01 4.79 2.14
CA GLU A 63 -15.35 5.47 3.40
C GLU A 63 -15.26 4.56 4.63
N MET A 64 -15.49 3.24 4.46
CA MET A 64 -15.30 2.26 5.52
C MET A 64 -13.83 1.95 5.81
N GLY A 65 -12.90 2.47 5.01
CA GLY A 65 -11.45 2.36 5.24
C GLY A 65 -10.70 1.45 4.27
N ALA A 66 -11.32 1.03 3.17
CA ALA A 66 -10.60 0.36 2.09
C ALA A 66 -9.63 1.33 1.39
N ASP A 67 -8.48 0.82 0.99
CA ASP A 67 -7.45 1.57 0.24
C ASP A 67 -7.71 1.60 -1.27
N ASP A 68 -8.41 0.58 -1.78
CA ASP A 68 -8.80 0.46 -3.18
C ASP A 68 -10.04 -0.44 -3.32
N TYR A 69 -10.69 -0.36 -4.48
CA TYR A 69 -11.89 -1.11 -4.81
C TYR A 69 -11.81 -1.60 -6.26
N VAL A 70 -11.91 -2.91 -6.45
CA VAL A 70 -11.77 -3.60 -7.73
C VAL A 70 -13.02 -4.43 -7.99
N THR A 71 -13.64 -4.22 -9.16
CA THR A 71 -14.82 -4.98 -9.59
C THR A 71 -14.43 -6.24 -10.35
N LYS A 72 -15.12 -7.35 -10.09
CA LYS A 72 -15.03 -8.58 -10.90
C LYS A 72 -15.92 -8.44 -12.16
N PRO A 73 -15.48 -8.92 -13.34
CA PRO A 73 -14.15 -9.46 -13.63
C PRO A 73 -13.10 -8.35 -13.79
N PHE A 74 -11.86 -8.63 -13.37
CA PHE A 74 -10.73 -7.70 -13.48
C PHE A 74 -9.59 -8.32 -14.30
N GLU A 75 -8.73 -7.46 -14.84
CA GLU A 75 -7.50 -7.88 -15.52
C GLU A 75 -6.37 -8.05 -14.49
N LEU A 76 -5.65 -9.18 -14.55
CA LEU A 76 -4.68 -9.56 -13.52
C LEU A 76 -3.49 -8.59 -13.41
N ARG A 77 -3.03 -8.02 -14.53
CA ARG A 77 -1.95 -7.01 -14.51
C ARG A 77 -2.44 -5.71 -13.89
N GLU A 78 -3.69 -5.31 -14.11
CA GLU A 78 -4.27 -4.16 -13.42
C GLU A 78 -4.27 -4.36 -11.90
N LEU A 79 -4.78 -5.49 -11.43
CA LEU A 79 -4.79 -5.82 -10.00
C LEU A 79 -3.36 -5.86 -9.43
N LEU A 80 -2.41 -6.46 -10.15
CA LEU A 80 -1.01 -6.53 -9.74
C LEU A 80 -0.40 -5.13 -9.56
N VAL A 81 -0.70 -4.19 -10.47
CA VAL A 81 -0.21 -2.80 -10.38
C VAL A 81 -0.83 -2.10 -9.17
N ARG A 82 -2.13 -2.29 -8.92
CA ARG A 82 -2.82 -1.73 -7.74
C ARG A 82 -2.22 -2.23 -6.43
N VAL A 83 -2.02 -3.55 -6.31
CA VAL A 83 -1.37 -4.19 -5.15
C VAL A 83 0.03 -3.62 -4.93
N LYS A 84 0.87 -3.56 -5.97
CA LYS A 84 2.23 -3.02 -5.87
C LYS A 84 2.23 -1.56 -5.41
N ASN A 85 1.35 -0.73 -5.98
CA ASN A 85 1.24 0.68 -5.62
C ASN A 85 0.79 0.87 -4.17
N LEU A 86 -0.16 0.04 -3.70
CA LEU A 86 -0.63 0.07 -2.33
C LEU A 86 0.47 -0.33 -1.34
N LEU A 87 1.12 -1.47 -1.55
CA LEU A 87 2.22 -1.93 -0.69
C LEU A 87 3.38 -0.92 -0.66
N TRP A 88 3.71 -0.31 -1.80
CA TRP A 88 4.71 0.75 -1.85
C TRP A 88 4.30 1.97 -1.01
N ARG A 89 3.04 2.41 -1.09
CA ARG A 89 2.50 3.53 -0.30
C ARG A 89 2.54 3.24 1.20
N ILE A 90 2.14 2.03 1.61
CA ILE A 90 2.17 1.62 3.03
C ILE A 90 3.61 1.56 3.53
N SER A 91 4.52 0.93 2.77
CA SER A 91 5.94 0.88 3.11
C SER A 91 6.57 2.27 3.21
N ALA A 92 6.24 3.17 2.28
CA ALA A 92 6.70 4.56 2.29
C ALA A 92 6.14 5.34 3.49
N ALA A 93 4.88 5.11 3.89
CA ALA A 93 4.29 5.71 5.08
C ALA A 93 4.94 5.20 6.38
N ARG A 94 5.19 3.88 6.50
CA ARG A 94 5.94 3.28 7.61
C ARG A 94 7.37 3.81 7.70
N SER A 95 8.03 3.91 6.55
CA SER A 95 9.39 4.48 6.43
C SER A 95 9.39 6.00 6.69
N GLY A 96 8.32 6.71 6.36
CA GLY A 96 8.12 8.12 6.65
C GLY A 96 7.88 8.40 8.14
N ALA A 97 7.16 7.53 8.83
CA ALA A 97 7.04 7.53 10.29
C ALA A 97 8.38 7.22 10.98
N SER A 98 9.21 6.35 10.37
CA SER A 98 10.59 6.11 10.79
C SER A 98 11.55 7.29 10.48
N LYS A 99 11.24 8.16 9.51
CA LYS A 99 12.07 9.33 9.17
C LYS A 99 12.02 10.47 10.19
N ALA A 100 11.14 10.41 11.19
CA ALA A 100 11.26 11.26 12.38
C ALA A 100 12.31 10.72 13.39
N ALA A 101 12.78 9.48 13.22
CA ALA A 101 13.63 8.79 14.19
C ALA A 101 14.86 8.07 13.59
N SER A 102 15.07 8.03 12.27
CA SER A 102 16.29 7.44 11.70
C SER A 102 16.72 8.07 10.37
N GLU A 103 17.92 8.63 10.45
CA GLU A 103 18.75 9.13 9.37
C GLU A 103 19.12 8.01 8.37
N THR A 104 19.32 8.39 7.10
CA THR A 104 19.99 7.62 6.03
C THR A 104 19.36 6.31 5.52
N ASN A 105 18.35 6.41 4.64
CA ASN A 105 18.14 5.38 3.61
C ASN A 105 19.10 5.66 2.45
N ASP A 106 20.31 5.12 2.52
CA ASP A 106 21.39 5.31 1.53
C ASP A 106 21.25 4.46 0.26
N GLU A 107 20.23 3.60 0.15
CA GLU A 107 20.08 2.66 -0.98
C GLU A 107 19.92 3.33 -2.36
N HIS A 108 19.50 4.59 -2.38
CA HIS A 108 19.34 5.39 -3.61
C HIS A 108 20.39 6.50 -3.73
N ILE A 109 21.35 6.56 -2.81
CA ILE A 109 22.40 7.57 -2.77
C ILE A 109 23.72 6.95 -3.22
N VAL A 110 24.23 7.41 -4.36
CA VAL A 110 25.56 7.01 -4.86
C VAL A 110 26.55 8.11 -4.52
N ARG A 111 27.60 7.77 -3.77
CA ARG A 111 28.69 8.69 -3.42
C ARG A 111 29.95 8.35 -4.19
N PHE A 112 30.59 9.36 -4.79
CA PHE A 112 31.85 9.20 -5.49
C PHE A 112 32.68 10.49 -5.39
N GLY A 113 33.78 10.44 -4.64
CA GLY A 113 34.55 11.65 -4.32
C GLY A 113 33.68 12.69 -3.61
N GLU A 114 33.69 13.92 -4.09
CA GLU A 114 32.89 15.04 -3.59
C GLU A 114 31.41 14.99 -4.02
N TRP A 115 31.06 14.01 -4.85
CA TRP A 115 29.75 13.93 -5.47
C TRP A 115 28.80 13.02 -4.71
N THR A 116 27.56 13.48 -4.61
CA THR A 116 26.44 12.69 -4.11
C THR A 116 25.33 12.74 -5.15
N PHE A 117 24.94 11.58 -5.67
CA PHE A 117 23.86 11.43 -6.64
C PHE A 117 22.69 10.69 -6.00
N ASP A 118 21.55 11.36 -5.92
CA ASP A 118 20.28 10.78 -5.51
C ASP A 118 19.54 10.27 -6.74
N ILE A 119 19.50 8.95 -6.89
CA ILE A 119 18.89 8.26 -8.05
C ILE A 119 17.39 8.57 -8.11
N GLN A 120 16.70 8.60 -6.96
CA GLN A 120 15.25 8.82 -6.90
C GLN A 120 14.89 10.26 -7.27
N ARG A 121 15.62 11.24 -6.73
CA ARG A 121 15.40 12.66 -7.02
C ARG A 121 16.02 13.11 -8.34
N ARG A 122 16.83 12.25 -8.97
CA ARG A 122 17.69 12.60 -10.12
C ARG A 122 18.45 13.89 -9.84
N ALA A 123 19.01 14.00 -8.65
CA ALA A 123 19.69 15.19 -8.16
C ALA A 123 21.16 14.88 -7.93
N LEU A 124 22.04 15.75 -8.45
CA LEU A 124 23.47 15.68 -8.22
C LEU A 124 23.88 16.84 -7.32
N SER A 125 24.73 16.57 -6.35
CA SER A 125 25.37 17.59 -5.53
C SER A 125 26.87 17.36 -5.43
N ARG A 126 27.62 18.46 -5.24
CA ARG A 126 29.06 18.46 -4.99
C ARG A 126 29.31 19.18 -3.67
N ASN A 127 29.89 18.51 -2.68
CA ASN A 127 30.10 19.07 -1.34
C ASN A 127 28.79 19.65 -0.73
N GLY A 128 27.65 19.03 -1.04
CA GLY A 128 26.32 19.48 -0.62
C GLY A 128 25.69 20.59 -1.49
N GLU A 129 26.43 21.18 -2.43
CA GLU A 129 25.89 22.17 -3.36
C GLU A 129 25.21 21.52 -4.57
N PRO A 130 23.96 21.88 -4.93
CA PRO A 130 23.26 21.31 -6.07
C PRO A 130 23.93 21.61 -7.41
N VAL A 131 24.08 20.59 -8.25
CA VAL A 131 24.61 20.70 -9.61
C VAL A 131 23.53 20.32 -10.62
N LYS A 132 23.30 21.20 -11.60
CA LYS A 132 22.28 21.00 -12.64
C LYS A 132 22.70 19.88 -13.59
N LEU A 133 21.82 18.89 -13.77
CA LEU A 133 21.98 17.85 -14.78
C LEU A 133 21.40 18.30 -16.12
N THR A 134 22.09 18.00 -17.21
CA THR A 134 21.54 18.13 -18.57
C THR A 134 20.70 16.90 -18.90
N LYS A 135 19.61 17.07 -19.65
CA LYS A 135 18.84 15.93 -20.15
C LYS A 135 19.67 15.21 -21.22
N ALA A 136 19.68 13.88 -21.17
CA ALA A 136 20.08 13.06 -22.31
C ALA A 136 18.95 13.03 -23.35
#